data_AF-A0A0Q5MUC6-F1
#
_entry.id   AF-A0A0Q5MUC6-F1
#
_cell.length_a   1.000
_cell.length_b   1.000
_cell.length_c   1.000
_cell.angle_alpha   90.00
_cell.angle_beta   90.00
_cell.angle_gamma   90.00
#
_symmetry.space_group_name_H-M   'P 1'
#
loop_
_entity.id
_entity.type
_entity.pdbx_description
1 polymer ?
#
loop_
_entity_poly.entity_id
_entity_poly.type
_entity_poly.pdbx_seq_one_letter_code
_entity_poly.pdbx_strand_id
1 'polypeptide(L)'
;MNRAVYAVMGTVLFAALIITTAAFESVLLDRDVISEPDAGTLLGPAMFAAAVLIVLLALLRSAAVADAVEGGAPVMRGAFPAQPADDPARRAGARPSLDPDDEFRPGHAPLLPTALATTVLVYLGMLLVGSVWYGLVRDELVSTALFAGRYALSPLVLGSALWAGLVVAGTIAISRVEPRT
;
A
#
# COMPACT_ATOMS: atom_id res chain seq x y z
N MET A 1 19.49 4.64 4.99
CA MET A 1 18.32 5.49 5.33
C MET A 1 17.31 4.66 6.14
N ASN A 2 16.62 5.23 7.13
CA ASN A 2 15.59 4.50 7.90
C ASN A 2 14.36 4.21 7.01
N ARG A 3 13.86 2.98 6.97
CA ARG A 3 12.72 2.59 6.13
C ARG A 3 11.44 3.36 6.46
N ALA A 4 11.30 3.80 7.71
CA ALA A 4 10.22 4.69 8.13
C ALA A 4 10.20 6.03 7.34
N VAL A 5 11.35 6.51 6.88
CA VAL A 5 11.42 7.76 6.09
C VAL A 5 10.72 7.59 4.74
N TYR A 6 10.95 6.47 4.04
CA TYR A 6 10.22 6.20 2.78
C TYR A 6 8.72 6.05 3.02
N ALA A 7 8.31 5.47 4.14
CA ALA A 7 6.89 5.36 4.50
C ALA A 7 6.25 6.76 4.68
N VAL A 8 6.94 7.66 5.39
CA VAL A 8 6.47 9.04 5.57
C VAL A 8 6.45 9.79 4.24
N MET A 9 7.54 9.73 3.46
CA MET A 9 7.59 10.41 2.14
C MET A 9 6.52 9.89 1.18
N GLY A 10 6.29 8.57 1.14
CA GLY A 10 5.20 7.97 0.36
C GLY A 10 3.83 8.46 0.82
N THR A 11 3.61 8.56 2.13
CA THR A 11 2.35 9.09 2.68
C THR A 11 2.13 10.56 2.30
N VAL A 12 3.18 11.39 2.35
CA VAL A 12 3.11 12.80 1.93
C VAL A 12 2.80 12.92 0.44
N LEU A 13 3.45 12.09 -0.40
CA LEU A 13 3.16 12.03 -1.83
C LEU A 13 1.70 11.65 -2.09
N PHE A 14 1.18 10.64 -1.39
CA PHE A 14 -0.22 10.23 -1.50
C PHE A 14 -1.20 11.36 -1.12
N ALA A 15 -0.94 12.06 -0.01
CA ALA A 15 -1.75 13.20 0.42
C ALA A 15 -1.78 14.30 -0.66
N ALA A 16 -0.63 14.61 -1.27
CA ALA A 16 -0.55 15.58 -2.36
C ALA A 16 -1.37 15.13 -3.59
N LEU A 17 -1.27 13.86 -3.99
CA LEU A 17 -2.02 13.31 -5.13
C LEU A 17 -3.53 13.34 -4.93
N ILE A 18 -4.03 13.07 -3.72
CA ILE A 18 -5.45 13.23 -3.41
C ILE A 18 -5.87 14.69 -3.54
N ILE A 19 -5.12 15.63 -2.94
CA ILE A 19 -5.43 17.07 -3.03
C ILE A 19 -5.47 17.52 -4.49
N THR A 20 -4.51 17.07 -5.30
CA THR A 20 -4.48 17.34 -6.75
C THR A 20 -5.72 16.76 -7.44
N THR A 21 -6.12 15.54 -7.11
CA THR A 21 -7.31 14.90 -7.69
C THR A 21 -8.58 15.69 -7.34
N ALA A 22 -8.72 16.10 -6.08
CA ALA A 22 -9.82 16.94 -5.61
C ALA A 22 -9.85 18.31 -6.30
N ALA A 23 -8.68 18.94 -6.50
CA ALA A 23 -8.57 20.21 -7.19
C ALA A 23 -8.95 20.11 -8.67
N PHE A 24 -8.47 19.07 -9.37
CA PHE A 24 -8.90 18.81 -10.75
C PHE A 24 -10.40 18.54 -10.82
N GLU A 25 -10.97 17.77 -9.89
CA GLU A 25 -12.40 17.52 -9.87
C GLU A 25 -13.20 18.82 -9.74
N SER A 26 -12.77 19.72 -8.84
CA SER A 26 -13.40 21.01 -8.64
C SER A 26 -13.32 21.90 -9.88
N VAL A 27 -12.17 21.95 -10.55
CA VAL A 27 -11.96 22.77 -11.76
C VAL A 27 -12.66 22.19 -13.00
N LEU A 28 -12.61 20.87 -13.22
CA LEU A 28 -13.17 20.24 -14.42
C LEU A 28 -14.69 20.11 -14.38
N LEU A 29 -15.25 19.85 -13.20
CA LEU A 29 -16.69 19.59 -13.05
C LEU A 29 -17.45 20.78 -12.46
N ASP A 30 -16.75 21.90 -12.22
CA ASP A 30 -17.28 23.15 -11.64
C ASP A 30 -18.18 22.90 -10.43
N ARG A 31 -17.78 21.93 -9.61
CA ARG A 31 -18.55 21.44 -8.46
C ARG A 31 -17.67 21.34 -7.23
N ASP A 32 -18.25 21.57 -6.07
CA ASP A 32 -17.57 21.22 -4.83
C ASP A 32 -17.36 19.71 -4.77
N VAL A 33 -16.19 19.31 -4.25
CA VAL A 33 -15.78 17.91 -4.02
C VAL A 33 -16.87 17.15 -3.27
N ILE A 34 -17.64 17.86 -2.43
CA ILE A 34 -18.85 17.35 -1.78
C ILE A 34 -20.01 18.32 -1.99
N SER A 35 -20.75 18.13 -3.07
CA SER A 35 -21.83 19.04 -3.48
C SER A 35 -23.16 18.82 -2.75
N GLU A 36 -23.22 17.90 -1.78
CA GLU A 36 -24.45 17.61 -1.02
C GLU A 36 -24.58 18.59 0.17
N PRO A 37 -25.59 19.50 0.19
CA PRO A 37 -25.70 20.54 1.20
C PRO A 37 -25.86 20.01 2.65
N ASP A 38 -26.29 18.76 2.81
CA ASP A 38 -26.52 18.12 4.11
C ASP A 38 -25.39 17.17 4.56
N ALA A 39 -24.27 17.10 3.82
CA ALA A 39 -23.16 16.21 4.15
C ALA A 39 -22.29 16.70 5.34
N GLY A 40 -22.40 17.98 5.70
CA GLY A 40 -21.58 18.61 6.73
C GLY A 40 -20.14 18.89 6.26
N THR A 41 -19.59 20.03 6.67
CA THR A 41 -18.27 20.54 6.23
C THR A 41 -17.08 19.64 6.62
N LEU A 42 -17.29 18.72 7.56
CA LEU A 42 -16.26 17.82 8.07
C LEU A 42 -16.16 16.49 7.32
N LEU A 43 -17.11 16.14 6.45
CA LEU A 43 -17.11 14.86 5.74
C LEU A 43 -15.85 14.68 4.87
N GLY A 44 -15.52 15.68 4.07
CA GLY A 44 -14.35 15.67 3.19
C GLY A 44 -13.04 15.55 3.97
N PRO A 45 -12.78 16.43 4.97
CA PRO A 45 -11.63 16.31 5.86
C PRO A 45 -11.53 14.94 6.54
N ALA A 46 -12.65 14.37 7.00
CA ALA A 46 -12.66 13.06 7.67
C ALA A 46 -12.30 11.92 6.71
N MET A 47 -12.87 11.89 5.50
CA MET A 47 -12.55 10.88 4.48
C MET A 47 -11.07 10.98 4.06
N PHE A 48 -10.57 12.19 3.86
CA PHE A 48 -9.16 12.43 3.55
C PHE A 48 -8.25 11.91 4.67
N ALA A 49 -8.53 12.28 5.92
CA ALA A 49 -7.74 11.84 7.08
C ALA A 49 -7.72 10.32 7.22
N ALA A 50 -8.86 9.65 7.02
CA ALA A 50 -8.95 8.20 7.07
C ALA A 50 -8.09 7.52 5.99
N ALA A 51 -8.15 8.02 4.76
CA ALA A 51 -7.34 7.47 3.67
C ALA A 51 -5.85 7.64 3.91
N VAL A 52 -5.42 8.83 4.35
CA VAL A 52 -4.02 9.11 4.71
C VAL A 52 -3.55 8.19 5.82
N LEU A 53 -4.37 7.99 6.86
CA LEU A 53 -4.06 7.10 7.97
C LEU A 53 -3.90 5.64 7.50
N ILE A 54 -4.80 5.16 6.64
CA ILE A 54 -4.73 3.81 6.08
C ILE A 54 -3.41 3.59 5.31
N VAL A 55 -3.03 4.54 4.44
CA VAL A 55 -1.79 4.43 3.65
C VAL A 55 -0.56 4.49 4.55
N LEU A 56 -0.54 5.39 5.54
CA LEU A 56 0.54 5.47 6.51
C LEU A 56 0.74 4.14 7.25
N LEU A 57 -0.35 3.57 7.78
CA LEU A 57 -0.30 2.29 8.51
C LEU A 57 0.13 1.14 7.60
N ALA A 58 -0.32 1.12 6.35
CA ALA A 58 0.10 0.10 5.38
C ALA A 58 1.61 0.16 5.10
N LEU A 59 2.15 1.38 4.90
CA LEU A 59 3.57 1.59 4.64
C LEU A 59 4.43 1.30 5.87
N LEU A 60 4.01 1.73 7.07
CA LEU A 60 4.70 1.43 8.33
C LEU A 60 4.71 -0.07 8.62
N ARG A 61 3.57 -0.76 8.44
CA ARG A 61 3.49 -2.22 8.58
C ARG A 61 4.42 -2.91 7.59
N SER A 62 4.46 -2.46 6.34
CA SER A 62 5.37 -3.00 5.33
C SER A 62 6.83 -2.83 5.72
N ALA A 63 7.21 -1.66 6.25
CA ALA A 63 8.56 -1.41 6.74
C ALA A 63 8.91 -2.33 7.91
N ALA A 64 8.02 -2.45 8.90
CA ALA A 64 8.23 -3.30 10.09
C ALA A 64 8.38 -4.79 9.74
N VAL A 65 7.59 -5.29 8.79
CA VAL A 65 7.71 -6.69 8.32
C VAL A 65 9.05 -6.91 7.62
N ALA A 66 9.49 -5.96 6.79
CA ALA A 66 10.78 -6.05 6.12
C ALA A 66 11.95 -6.03 7.11
N ASP A 67 11.85 -5.26 8.19
CA ASP A 67 12.86 -5.21 9.25
C ASP A 67 12.92 -6.49 10.07
N ALA A 68 11.76 -7.12 10.36
CA ALA A 68 11.70 -8.39 11.07
C ALA A 68 12.31 -9.55 10.28
N VAL A 69 12.09 -9.60 8.96
CA VAL A 69 12.72 -10.60 8.06
C VAL A 69 14.25 -10.45 8.07
N GLU A 70 14.74 -9.22 8.11
CA GLU A 70 16.17 -8.95 8.05
C GLU A 70 16.87 -9.17 9.40
N GLY A 71 16.24 -8.78 10.51
CA GLY A 71 16.73 -9.05 11.86
C GLY A 71 16.66 -10.52 12.27
N GLY A 72 15.81 -11.31 11.59
CA GLY A 72 15.61 -12.74 11.85
C GLY A 72 16.64 -13.69 11.21
N ALA A 73 17.65 -13.18 10.51
CA ALA A 73 18.73 -13.99 9.94
C ALA A 73 19.96 -14.01 10.86
N PRO A 74 20.08 -14.94 11.83
CA PRO A 74 21.37 -15.21 12.46
C PRO A 74 22.28 -15.83 11.41
N VAL A 75 23.16 -15.03 10.82
CA VAL A 75 24.32 -15.54 10.09
C VAL A 75 25.24 -16.16 11.15
N MET A 76 25.00 -17.42 11.50
CA MET A 76 25.97 -18.29 12.17
C MET A 76 27.10 -18.58 11.17
N ARG A 77 27.93 -17.57 10.91
CA ARG A 77 29.23 -17.75 10.26
C ARG A 77 30.17 -18.33 11.30
N GLY A 78 30.32 -19.65 11.23
CA GLY A 78 31.50 -20.36 11.71
C GLY A 78 31.66 -20.46 13.22
N ALA A 79 31.04 -21.48 13.82
CA ALA A 79 31.54 -22.08 15.06
C ALA A 79 31.02 -23.53 15.21
N PHE A 80 31.18 -24.37 14.18
CA PHE A 80 31.10 -25.82 14.38
C PHE A 80 32.37 -26.51 13.87
N PRO A 81 33.33 -26.83 14.76
CA PRO A 81 34.54 -27.54 14.39
C PRO A 81 34.21 -29.02 14.24
N ALA A 82 33.59 -29.41 13.13
CA ALA A 82 33.48 -30.82 12.72
C ALA A 82 33.08 -31.03 11.25
N GLN A 83 33.21 -30.05 10.36
CA GLN A 83 32.93 -30.32 8.94
C GLN A 83 34.11 -31.13 8.35
N PRO A 84 33.92 -32.42 8.01
CA PRO A 84 34.99 -33.22 7.43
C PRO A 84 35.38 -32.62 6.08
N ALA A 85 36.66 -32.65 5.75
CA ALA A 85 37.15 -32.17 4.46
C ALA A 85 36.38 -32.87 3.32
N ASP A 86 35.55 -32.10 2.61
CA ASP A 86 34.81 -32.59 1.45
C ASP A 86 35.80 -33.10 0.39
N ASP A 87 35.69 -34.38 0.08
CA ASP A 87 36.42 -35.06 -0.98
C ASP A 87 36.15 -34.38 -2.35
N PRO A 88 37.17 -33.84 -3.04
CA PRO A 88 36.99 -33.16 -4.33
C PRO A 88 36.37 -34.07 -5.40
N ALA A 89 36.46 -35.40 -5.24
CA ALA A 89 35.86 -36.36 -6.16
C ALA A 89 34.31 -36.35 -6.16
N ARG A 90 33.68 -35.98 -5.03
CA ARG A 90 32.20 -35.96 -4.93
C ARG A 90 31.57 -34.76 -5.63
N ARG A 91 32.32 -33.67 -5.83
CA ARG A 91 31.86 -32.47 -6.55
C ARG A 91 31.82 -32.65 -8.07
N ALA A 92 32.58 -33.59 -8.62
CA ALA A 92 32.61 -33.81 -10.07
C ALA A 92 31.35 -34.54 -10.60
N GLY A 93 30.65 -35.31 -9.75
CA GLY A 93 29.50 -36.14 -10.15
C GLY A 93 28.11 -35.57 -9.82
N ALA A 94 28.03 -34.45 -9.12
CA ALA A 94 26.77 -33.85 -8.68
C ALA A 94 26.61 -32.42 -9.21
N ARG A 95 26.82 -32.22 -10.52
CA ARG A 95 26.25 -31.06 -11.21
C ARG A 95 24.78 -31.38 -11.47
N PRO A 96 23.82 -30.66 -10.86
CA PRO A 96 22.48 -30.63 -11.43
C PRO A 96 22.67 -30.10 -12.85
N SER A 97 22.13 -30.80 -13.84
CA SER A 97 21.88 -30.18 -15.15
C SER A 97 21.00 -28.97 -14.89
N LEU A 98 21.60 -27.78 -14.86
CA LEU A 98 20.86 -26.53 -15.04
C LEU A 98 20.18 -26.66 -16.39
N ASP A 99 18.88 -26.90 -16.36
CA ASP A 99 18.04 -26.73 -17.53
C ASP A 99 18.09 -25.24 -17.89
N PRO A 100 18.67 -24.84 -19.04
CA PRO A 100 18.79 -23.44 -19.41
C PRO A 100 17.44 -22.75 -19.61
N ASP A 101 16.34 -23.52 -19.62
CA ASP A 101 14.97 -23.02 -19.70
C ASP A 101 14.33 -22.75 -18.32
N ASP A 102 14.99 -23.10 -17.20
CA ASP A 102 14.50 -22.81 -15.84
C ASP A 102 14.98 -21.44 -15.30
N GLU A 103 15.67 -20.63 -16.12
CA GLU A 103 16.31 -19.38 -15.71
C GLU A 103 15.40 -18.13 -15.78
N PHE A 104 14.08 -18.29 -15.93
CA PHE A 104 13.13 -17.17 -15.80
C PHE A 104 11.78 -17.58 -15.22
N ARG A 105 11.77 -18.04 -13.97
CA ARG A 105 10.63 -17.76 -13.09
C ARG A 105 11.01 -16.59 -12.20
N PRO A 106 10.62 -15.34 -12.54
CA PRO A 106 10.67 -14.28 -11.55
C PRO A 106 9.76 -14.74 -10.41
N GLY A 107 10.37 -15.03 -9.26
CA GLY A 107 9.63 -15.10 -8.01
C GLY A 107 9.07 -13.71 -7.77
N HIS A 108 7.86 -13.47 -8.27
CA HIS A 108 7.08 -12.26 -7.99
C HIS A 108 6.67 -12.34 -6.52
N ALA A 109 7.63 -12.13 -5.61
CA ALA A 109 7.34 -11.96 -4.20
C ALA A 109 6.36 -10.80 -4.09
N PRO A 110 5.11 -11.05 -3.66
CA PRO A 110 3.97 -10.47 -4.34
C PRO A 110 3.80 -9.03 -3.82
N LEU A 111 4.29 -8.07 -4.61
CA LEU A 111 4.04 -6.62 -4.44
C LEU A 111 2.54 -6.31 -4.60
N LEU A 112 1.91 -7.10 -5.47
CA LEU A 112 0.51 -6.99 -5.88
C LEU A 112 -0.49 -7.09 -4.71
N PRO A 113 -0.48 -8.11 -3.82
CA PRO A 113 -1.47 -8.27 -2.76
C PRO A 113 -1.43 -7.15 -1.72
N THR A 114 -0.25 -6.64 -1.35
CA THR A 114 -0.18 -5.53 -0.38
C THR A 114 -0.70 -4.22 -0.98
N ALA A 115 -0.33 -3.93 -2.23
CA ALA A 115 -0.85 -2.78 -2.96
C ALA A 115 -2.36 -2.90 -3.20
N LEU A 116 -2.84 -4.05 -3.68
CA LEU A 116 -4.26 -4.37 -3.88
C LEU A 116 -5.05 -4.28 -2.57
N ALA A 117 -4.55 -4.87 -1.50
CA ALA A 117 -5.19 -4.81 -0.19
C ALA A 117 -5.29 -3.36 0.29
N THR A 118 -4.26 -2.54 0.07
CA THR A 118 -4.30 -1.12 0.45
C THR A 118 -5.27 -0.34 -0.41
N THR A 119 -5.31 -0.58 -1.73
CA THR A 119 -6.31 0.01 -2.64
C THR A 119 -7.72 -0.31 -2.18
N VAL A 120 -8.01 -1.58 -1.90
CA VAL A 120 -9.32 -2.03 -1.41
C VAL A 120 -9.62 -1.42 -0.05
N LEU A 121 -8.66 -1.37 0.87
CA LEU A 121 -8.84 -0.81 2.21
C LEU A 121 -9.11 0.70 2.17
N VAL A 122 -8.42 1.46 1.32
CA VAL A 122 -8.68 2.89 1.13
C VAL A 122 -10.06 3.12 0.54
N TYR A 123 -10.43 2.34 -0.49
CA TYR A 123 -11.77 2.41 -1.09
C TYR A 123 -12.86 2.16 -0.05
N LEU A 124 -12.79 1.01 0.63
CA LEU A 124 -13.76 0.62 1.65
C LEU A 124 -13.76 1.58 2.85
N GLY A 125 -12.58 2.06 3.27
CA GLY A 125 -12.43 3.01 4.38
C GLY A 125 -13.08 4.34 4.08
N MET A 126 -12.90 4.88 2.86
CA MET A 126 -13.59 6.09 2.42
C MET A 126 -15.11 5.89 2.38
N LEU A 127 -15.61 4.76 1.84
CA LEU A 127 -17.05 4.47 1.84
C LEU A 127 -17.60 4.31 3.26
N LEU A 128 -16.89 3.61 4.15
CA LEU A 128 -17.29 3.43 5.54
C LEU A 128 -17.36 4.76 6.27
N VAL A 129 -16.31 5.58 6.20
CA VAL A 129 -16.29 6.91 6.84
C VAL A 129 -17.39 7.78 6.27
N GLY A 130 -17.57 7.78 4.96
CA GLY A 130 -18.64 8.52 4.28
C GLY A 130 -20.03 8.11 4.76
N SER A 131 -20.28 6.80 4.80
CA SER A 131 -21.56 6.22 5.20
C SER A 131 -21.87 6.41 6.69
N VAL A 132 -20.89 6.20 7.58
CA VAL A 132 -21.03 6.37 9.03
C VAL A 132 -21.27 7.83 9.38
N TRP A 133 -20.50 8.75 8.79
CA TRP A 133 -20.67 10.18 9.02
C TRP A 133 -22.06 10.66 8.58
N TYR A 134 -22.52 10.20 7.41
CA TYR A 134 -23.85 10.53 6.90
C TYR A 134 -24.99 9.94 7.74
N GLY A 135 -24.84 8.70 8.21
CA GLY A 135 -25.80 8.04 9.10
C GLY A 135 -25.94 8.73 10.45
N LEU A 136 -24.84 9.25 11.01
CA LEU A 136 -24.85 10.01 12.27
C LEU A 136 -25.57 11.36 12.16
N VAL A 137 -25.65 11.95 10.95
CA VAL A 137 -26.29 13.26 10.73
C VAL A 137 -27.79 13.13 10.44
N ARG A 138 -28.25 12.02 9.84
CA ARG A 138 -29.62 11.89 9.30
C ARG A 138 -30.50 10.79 9.92
N ASP A 139 -30.01 9.96 10.83
CA ASP A 139 -30.79 8.91 11.56
C ASP A 139 -31.58 7.90 10.68
N GLU A 140 -31.34 7.87 9.36
CA GLU A 140 -32.06 7.01 8.40
C GLU A 140 -31.12 6.11 7.59
N LEU A 141 -31.23 4.79 7.79
CA LEU A 141 -30.43 3.74 7.12
C LEU A 141 -30.49 3.77 5.59
N VAL A 142 -31.60 4.22 5.01
CA VAL A 142 -31.80 4.26 3.54
C VAL A 142 -30.97 5.38 2.91
N SER A 143 -30.81 6.50 3.61
CA SER A 143 -29.98 7.63 3.19
C SER A 143 -28.50 7.24 3.11
N THR A 144 -28.03 6.43 4.07
CA THR A 144 -26.65 5.91 4.13
C THR A 144 -26.29 5.01 2.95
N ALA A 145 -27.21 4.11 2.56
CA ALA A 145 -27.00 3.20 1.43
C ALA A 145 -26.99 3.94 0.09
N LEU A 146 -27.86 4.94 -0.09
CA LEU A 146 -27.91 5.77 -1.29
C LEU A 146 -26.69 6.70 -1.41
N PHE A 147 -26.20 7.24 -0.30
CA PHE A 147 -24.97 8.02 -0.28
C PHE A 147 -23.76 7.17 -0.69
N ALA A 148 -23.61 5.98 -0.10
CA ALA A 148 -22.55 5.04 -0.46
C ALA A 148 -22.62 4.65 -1.94
N GLY A 149 -23.81 4.37 -2.48
CA GLY A 149 -23.99 4.04 -3.89
C GLY A 149 -23.61 5.18 -4.85
N ARG A 150 -23.92 6.43 -4.50
CA ARG A 150 -23.63 7.61 -5.33
C ARG A 150 -22.16 8.05 -5.26
N TYR A 151 -21.50 7.87 -4.11
CA TYR A 151 -20.08 8.17 -3.94
C TYR A 151 -19.13 7.03 -4.31
N ALA A 152 -19.61 5.79 -4.38
CA ALA A 152 -18.81 4.61 -4.72
C ALA A 152 -18.07 4.74 -6.06
N LEU A 153 -18.62 5.51 -7.00
CA LEU A 153 -18.05 5.76 -8.33
C LEU A 153 -17.55 7.19 -8.50
N SER A 154 -17.41 7.95 -7.41
CA SER A 154 -16.92 9.32 -7.53
C SER A 154 -15.46 9.33 -8.03
N PRO A 155 -15.08 10.30 -8.88
CA PRO A 155 -13.72 10.47 -9.34
C PRO A 155 -12.73 10.56 -8.18
N LEU A 156 -13.11 11.24 -7.08
CA LEU A 156 -12.32 11.33 -5.86
C LEU A 156 -11.99 9.94 -5.28
N VAL A 157 -13.00 9.11 -5.05
CA VAL A 157 -12.84 7.82 -4.35
C VAL A 157 -12.06 6.84 -5.21
N LEU A 158 -12.39 6.75 -6.50
CA LEU A 158 -11.67 5.90 -7.46
C LEU A 158 -10.23 6.38 -7.64
N GLY A 159 -10.03 7.68 -7.84
CA GLY A 159 -8.70 8.28 -7.99
C GLY A 159 -7.84 8.04 -6.75
N SER A 160 -8.38 8.27 -5.56
CA SER A 160 -7.68 8.04 -4.29
C SER A 160 -7.28 6.57 -4.10
N ALA A 161 -8.17 5.62 -4.40
CA ALA A 161 -7.88 4.20 -4.29
C ALA A 161 -6.76 3.76 -5.27
N LEU A 162 -6.78 4.28 -6.50
CA LEU A 162 -5.74 4.05 -7.50
C LEU A 162 -4.39 4.63 -7.08
N TRP A 163 -4.38 5.89 -6.63
CA TRP A 163 -3.16 6.53 -6.12
C TRP A 163 -2.58 5.79 -4.92
N ALA A 164 -3.41 5.29 -4.01
CA ALA A 164 -2.95 4.51 -2.87
C ALA A 164 -2.18 3.25 -3.31
N GLY A 165 -2.73 2.51 -4.28
CA GLY A 165 -2.07 1.32 -4.83
C GLY A 165 -0.74 1.65 -5.50
N LEU A 166 -0.71 2.69 -6.33
CA LEU A 166 0.50 3.13 -7.05
C LEU A 166 1.58 3.61 -6.09
N VAL A 167 1.23 4.43 -5.10
CA VAL A 167 2.19 4.93 -4.11
C VAL A 167 2.75 3.78 -3.29
N VAL A 168 1.91 2.88 -2.77
CA VAL A 168 2.38 1.75 -1.95
C VAL A 168 3.28 0.83 -2.77
N ALA A 169 2.87 0.47 -3.99
CA ALA A 169 3.69 -0.34 -4.88
C ALA A 169 5.03 0.35 -5.20
N GLY A 170 5.00 1.65 -5.53
CA GLY A 170 6.17 2.44 -5.87
C GLY A 170 7.15 2.60 -4.69
N THR A 171 6.64 2.92 -3.50
CA THR A 171 7.48 3.05 -2.28
C THR A 171 8.14 1.72 -1.93
N ILE A 172 7.41 0.61 -2.00
CA ILE A 172 7.99 -0.72 -1.74
C ILE A 172 9.04 -1.06 -2.81
N ALA A 173 8.77 -0.78 -4.08
CA ALA A 173 9.72 -1.02 -5.17
C ALA A 173 11.03 -0.23 -4.98
N ILE A 174 10.94 1.07 -4.69
CA ILE A 174 12.11 1.94 -4.47
C ILE A 174 12.92 1.46 -3.26
N SER A 175 12.26 1.10 -2.16
CA SER A 175 12.94 0.62 -0.94
C SER A 175 13.77 -0.65 -1.14
N ARG A 176 13.52 -1.41 -2.21
CA ARG A 176 14.27 -2.63 -2.56
C ARG A 176 15.48 -2.36 -3.44
N VAL A 177 15.49 -1.26 -4.20
CA VAL A 177 16.54 -0.94 -5.17
C VAL A 177 17.71 -0.20 -4.52
N GLU A 178 17.47 0.50 -3.41
CA GLU A 178 18.52 1.31 -2.79
C GLU A 178 19.65 0.43 -2.22
N PRO A 179 20.87 0.50 -2.80
CA PRO A 179 21.99 -0.29 -2.33
C PRO A 179 22.32 0.11 -0.89
N ARG A 180 22.50 -0.88 -0.01
CA ARG A 180 23.04 -0.64 1.34
C ARG A 180 24.49 -0.14 1.20
N THR A 181 24.67 1.17 1.12
CA THR A 181 25.95 1.85 1.35
C THR A 181 26.17 2.08 2.83
#